data_AF-A0A376TXF9-F1
#
_entry.id   AF-A0A376TXF9-F1
#
_cell.length_a   1.000
_cell.length_b   1.000
_cell.length_c   1.000
_cell.angle_alpha   90.00
_cell.angle_beta   90.00
_cell.angle_gamma   90.00
#
_symmetry.space_group_name_H-M   'P 1'
#
loop_
_entity.id
_entity.type
_entity.pdbx_description
1 polymer ?
#
loop_
_entity_poly.entity_id
_entity_poly.type
_entity_poly.pdbx_seq_one_letter_code
_entity_poly.pdbx_strand_id
1 'polypeptide(L)'
;MTNWRKNHYHGLPFKVTNYFEFIARETRELMAQLGVTRLVDLIGRTDLLKELDGFTAKQQKLALSKLLETAEPHPGKALYCTETTHRLITAC
;
A
#
# COMPACT_ATOMS: atom_id res chain seq x y z
N MET A 1 29.76 30.41 0.37
CA MET A 1 28.49 29.65 0.45
C MET A 1 28.73 28.20 0.04
N THR A 2 28.72 27.27 0.99
CA THR A 2 28.85 25.83 0.73
C THR A 2 27.50 25.23 0.33
N ASN A 3 27.45 24.55 -0.83
CA ASN A 3 26.24 23.90 -1.34
C ASN A 3 26.14 22.46 -0.82
N TRP A 4 25.47 22.29 0.33
CA TRP A 4 25.31 21.02 1.04
C TRP A 4 24.65 19.90 0.22
N ARG A 5 23.76 20.24 -0.73
CA ARG A 5 23.07 19.22 -1.54
C ARG A 5 24.02 18.46 -2.47
N LYS A 6 25.01 19.14 -3.05
CA LYS A 6 25.98 18.52 -3.97
C LYS A 6 26.99 17.64 -3.24
N ASN A 7 27.36 17.99 -2.01
CA ASN A 7 28.46 17.35 -1.30
C ASN A 7 28.02 16.22 -0.36
N HIS A 8 26.73 16.11 -0.05
CA HIS A 8 26.21 15.14 0.93
C HIS A 8 25.10 14.23 0.36
N TYR A 9 24.63 14.46 -0.87
CA TYR A 9 23.69 13.54 -1.50
C TYR A 9 24.45 12.35 -2.10
N HIS A 10 24.43 11.23 -1.39
CA HIS A 10 25.03 9.96 -1.84
C HIS A 10 23.97 8.98 -2.39
N GLY A 11 22.77 9.48 -2.70
CA GLY A 11 21.69 8.69 -3.28
C GLY A 11 22.05 8.28 -4.71
N LEU A 12 22.22 6.98 -4.93
CA LEU A 12 22.39 6.43 -6.28
C LEU A 12 21.02 6.03 -6.81
N PRO A 13 20.63 6.45 -8.04
CA PRO A 13 19.36 6.05 -8.64
C PRO A 13 19.12 4.53 -8.60
N PHE A 14 20.17 3.74 -8.83
CA PHE A 14 20.13 2.28 -8.76
C PHE A 14 19.66 1.74 -7.40
N LYS A 15 19.99 2.39 -6.28
CA LYS A 15 19.53 1.95 -4.96
C LYS A 15 18.01 2.06 -4.82
N VAL A 16 17.42 3.10 -5.41
CA VAL A 16 15.97 3.31 -5.41
C VAL A 16 15.29 2.29 -6.32
N THR A 17 15.85 2.04 -7.51
CA THR A 17 15.36 1.01 -8.42
C THR A 17 15.32 -0.35 -7.74
N ASN A 18 16.43 -0.80 -7.16
CA ASN A 18 16.51 -2.11 -6.51
C ASN A 18 15.54 -2.21 -5.32
N TYR A 19 15.37 -1.13 -4.55
CA TYR A 19 14.43 -1.11 -3.45
C TYR A 19 13.00 -1.41 -3.95
N PHE A 20 12.53 -0.71 -4.99
CA PHE A 20 11.21 -0.96 -5.55
C PHE A 20 11.09 -2.31 -6.24
N GLU A 21 12.15 -2.80 -6.90
CA GLU A 21 12.15 -4.15 -7.48
C GLU A 21 11.94 -5.23 -6.42
N PHE A 22 12.59 -5.11 -5.26
CA PHE A 22 12.41 -6.06 -4.16
C PHE A 22 11.01 -5.97 -3.54
N ILE A 23 10.51 -4.78 -3.26
CA ILE A 23 9.14 -4.57 -2.76
C ILE A 23 8.12 -5.16 -3.73
N ALA A 24 8.28 -4.90 -5.04
CA ALA A 24 7.36 -5.39 -6.05
C ALA A 24 7.43 -6.92 -6.19
N ARG A 25 8.62 -7.52 -6.03
CA ARG A 25 8.79 -8.98 -6.05
C ARG A 25 8.10 -9.65 -4.87
N GLU A 26 8.38 -9.20 -3.65
CA GLU A 26 7.77 -9.75 -2.43
C GLU A 26 6.24 -9.61 -2.47
N THR A 27 5.74 -8.45 -2.90
CA THR A 27 4.29 -8.25 -3.08
C THR A 27 3.68 -9.28 -4.03
N ARG A 28 4.34 -9.57 -5.17
CA ARG A 28 3.86 -10.58 -6.12
C ARG A 28 3.90 -12.00 -5.55
N GLU A 29 4.90 -12.33 -4.74
CA GLU A 29 5.00 -13.62 -4.06
C GLU A 29 3.86 -13.82 -3.06
N LEU A 30 3.52 -12.78 -2.29
CA LEU A 30 2.35 -12.80 -1.39
C LEU A 30 1.03 -12.89 -2.16
N MET A 31 0.88 -12.13 -3.25
CA MET A 31 -0.30 -12.21 -4.12
C MET A 31 -0.48 -13.63 -4.70
N ALA A 32 0.61 -14.29 -5.10
CA ALA A 32 0.57 -15.66 -5.60
C ALA A 32 0.11 -16.66 -4.52
N GLN A 33 0.55 -16.49 -3.26
CA GLN A 33 0.08 -17.30 -2.13
C GLN A 33 -1.43 -17.12 -1.88
N LEU A 34 -1.96 -15.93 -2.13
CA LEU A 34 -3.39 -15.63 -2.03
C LEU A 34 -4.19 -16.03 -3.28
N GLY A 35 -3.53 -16.51 -4.35
CA GLY A 35 -4.17 -16.86 -5.61
C GLY A 35 -4.65 -15.66 -6.44
N VAL A 36 -4.08 -14.47 -6.22
CA VAL A 36 -4.49 -13.22 -6.88
C VAL A 36 -3.45 -12.78 -7.91
N THR A 37 -3.90 -12.41 -9.11
CA THR A 37 -3.01 -12.03 -10.22
C THR A 37 -2.84 -10.53 -10.41
N ARG A 38 -3.80 -9.71 -9.93
CA ARG A 38 -3.78 -8.25 -10.09
C ARG A 38 -3.88 -7.57 -8.72
N LEU A 39 -3.01 -6.59 -8.48
CA LEU A 39 -2.98 -5.88 -7.20
C LEU A 39 -4.30 -5.15 -6.89
N VAL A 40 -4.96 -4.62 -7.93
CA VAL A 40 -6.24 -3.90 -7.77
C VAL A 40 -7.38 -4.78 -7.25
N ASP A 41 -7.28 -6.10 -7.42
CA ASP A 41 -8.28 -7.05 -6.94
C ASP A 41 -8.19 -7.27 -5.42
N LEU A 42 -7.10 -6.79 -4.78
CA LEU A 42 -6.92 -6.78 -3.33
C LEU A 42 -7.44 -5.49 -2.67
N ILE A 43 -7.65 -4.41 -3.42
CA ILE A 43 -8.02 -3.12 -2.84
C ILE A 43 -9.43 -3.21 -2.25
N GLY A 44 -9.54 -2.97 -0.94
CA GLY A 44 -10.81 -3.02 -0.20
C GLY A 44 -11.18 -4.40 0.34
N ARG A 45 -10.41 -5.46 0.06
CA ARG A 45 -10.65 -6.84 0.53
C ARG A 45 -10.21 -7.07 1.97
N THR A 46 -10.91 -6.44 2.92
CA THR A 46 -10.64 -6.60 4.35
C THR A 46 -10.95 -8.00 4.88
N ASP A 47 -11.76 -8.77 4.16
CA ASP A 47 -12.07 -10.18 4.46
C ASP A 47 -10.86 -11.12 4.38
N LEU A 48 -9.79 -10.71 3.69
CA LEU A 48 -8.52 -11.43 3.65
C LEU A 48 -7.66 -11.18 4.89
N LEU A 49 -8.06 -10.25 5.76
CA LEU A 49 -7.33 -9.88 6.96
C LEU A 49 -7.99 -10.52 8.18
N LYS A 50 -7.14 -10.99 9.10
CA LYS A 50 -7.58 -11.51 10.39
C LYS A 50 -6.87 -10.77 11.51
N GLU A 51 -7.64 -10.29 12.47
CA GLU A 51 -7.11 -9.74 13.71
C GLU A 51 -6.41 -10.85 14.51
N LEU A 52 -5.19 -10.56 14.96
CA LEU A 52 -4.40 -11.45 15.81
C LEU A 52 -4.51 -10.99 17.27
N ASP A 53 -4.38 -11.93 18.19
CA ASP A 53 -4.39 -11.62 19.62
C ASP A 53 -3.20 -10.71 19.98
N GLY A 54 -3.48 -9.67 20.78
CA GLY A 54 -2.46 -8.75 21.25
C GLY A 54 -1.50 -9.39 22.24
N PHE A 55 -0.20 -9.17 22.07
CA PHE A 55 0.84 -9.65 22.98
C PHE A 55 0.93 -8.86 24.30
N THR A 56 0.39 -7.64 24.31
CA THR A 56 0.43 -6.74 25.47
C THR A 56 -0.97 -6.32 25.91
N ALA A 57 -1.12 -5.97 27.19
CA ALA A 57 -2.38 -5.45 27.73
C ALA A 57 -2.86 -4.16 27.03
N LYS A 58 -1.97 -3.41 26.37
CA LYS A 58 -2.36 -2.25 25.55
C LYS A 58 -2.94 -2.68 24.20
N GLN A 59 -2.33 -3.66 23.54
CA GLN A 59 -2.81 -4.18 22.26
C GLN A 59 -4.15 -4.87 22.40
N GLN A 60 -4.36 -5.63 23.48
CA GLN A 60 -5.62 -6.32 23.78
C GLN A 60 -6.81 -5.36 24.00
N LYS A 61 -6.55 -4.06 24.19
CA LYS A 61 -7.58 -3.02 24.33
C LYS A 61 -7.88 -2.30 23.01
N LEU A 62 -7.19 -2.64 21.92
CA LEU A 62 -7.51 -2.09 20.60
C LEU A 62 -8.74 -2.81 20.05
N ALA A 63 -9.69 -2.05 19.52
CA ALA A 63 -10.82 -2.57 18.77
C ALA A 63 -10.58 -2.24 17.29
N LEU A 64 -10.15 -3.23 16.50
CA LEU A 64 -9.82 -3.05 15.08
C LEU A 64 -11.01 -3.29 14.15
N SER A 65 -12.17 -3.66 14.68
CA SER A 65 -13.37 -3.98 13.88
C SER A 65 -13.70 -2.93 12.84
N LYS A 66 -13.66 -1.63 13.20
CA LYS A 66 -13.93 -0.52 12.28
C LYS A 66 -12.92 -0.38 11.13
N LEU A 67 -11.68 -0.83 11.34
CA LEU A 67 -10.65 -0.83 10.28
C LEU A 67 -10.85 -2.01 9.32
N LEU A 68 -11.46 -3.10 9.77
CA LEU A 68 -11.70 -4.32 9.01
C LEU A 68 -13.08 -4.35 8.34
N GLU A 69 -13.90 -3.31 8.51
CA GLU A 69 -15.14 -3.14 7.74
C GLU A 69 -14.82 -3.02 6.25
N THR A 70 -15.49 -3.83 5.42
CA THR A 70 -15.32 -3.77 3.97
C THR A 70 -15.90 -2.47 3.44
N ALA A 71 -15.09 -1.71 2.71
CA ALA A 71 -15.52 -0.46 2.11
C ALA A 71 -16.43 -0.74 0.91
N GLU A 72 -17.69 -0.32 1.00
CA GLU A 72 -18.59 -0.28 -0.15
C GLU A 72 -18.35 1.03 -0.92
N PRO A 73 -18.07 0.97 -2.23
CA PRO A 73 -17.90 2.18 -3.02
C PRO A 73 -19.23 2.91 -3.13
N HIS A 74 -19.19 4.25 -3.15
CA HIS A 74 -20.39 5.04 -3.42
C HIS A 74 -20.92 4.71 -4.84
N PRO A 75 -22.24 4.75 -5.06
CA PRO A 75 -22.82 4.49 -6.37
C PRO A 75 -22.14 5.32 -7.46
N GLY A 76 -21.63 4.63 -8.49
CA GLY A 76 -20.93 5.28 -9.61
C GLY A 76 -19.45 5.59 -9.39
N LYS A 77 -18.85 5.25 -8.23
CA LYS A 77 -17.40 5.34 -8.00
C LYS A 77 -16.73 3.97 -7.97
N ALA A 78 -15.49 3.89 -8.45
CA ALA A 78 -14.65 2.71 -8.30
C ALA A 78 -13.99 2.68 -6.91
N LEU A 79 -13.64 1.48 -6.42
CA LEU A 79 -12.89 1.29 -5.17
C LEU A 79 -11.46 1.83 -5.22
N TYR A 80 -10.91 1.97 -6.43
CA TYR A 80 -9.58 2.48 -6.67
C TYR A 80 -9.61 3.48 -7.81
N CYS A 81 -8.61 4.36 -7.86
CA CYS A 81 -8.54 5.37 -8.90
C CYS A 81 -8.26 4.71 -10.26
N THR A 82 -9.15 4.90 -11.23
CA THR A 82 -9.06 4.32 -12.58
C THR A 82 -8.57 5.33 -13.62
N GLU A 83 -8.31 6.58 -13.22
CA GLU A 83 -7.88 7.62 -14.12
C GLU A 83 -6.43 7.43 -14.56
N THR A 84 -6.19 7.46 -15.87
CA THR A 84 -4.83 7.40 -16.43
C THR A 84 -4.22 8.79 -16.32
N THR A 85 -3.34 9.02 -15.35
CA THR A 85 -2.81 10.36 -15.08
C THR A 85 -1.92 10.87 -16.22
N HIS A 86 -2.42 11.81 -17.03
CA HIS A 86 -1.58 12.83 -17.64
C HIS A 86 -2.19 14.22 -17.38
N ARG A 87 -1.64 14.87 -16.34
CA ARG A 87 -1.88 16.24 -15.84
C ARG A 87 -3.16 16.48 -15.02
N LEU A 88 -2.88 16.95 -13.79
CA LEU A 88 -3.74 17.57 -12.80
C LEU A 88 -4.60 16.62 -11.96
N ILE A 89 -4.21 16.55 -10.68
CA ILE A 89 -4.88 15.89 -9.57
C ILE A 89 -6.26 16.52 -9.42
N THR A 90 -7.32 15.87 -9.91
CA THR A 90 -8.68 16.10 -9.43
C THR A 90 -9.50 14.84 -9.66
N ALA A 91 -10.07 14.32 -8.57
CA ALA A 91 -11.13 13.31 -8.50
C ALA A 91 -10.72 11.81 -8.64
N CYS A 92 -10.07 11.32 -7.58
CA CYS A 92 -10.75 10.25 -6.84
C CYS A 92 -11.60 10.97 -5.75
#